data_AF-A0A3D3LQG6-F1
#
_entry.id   AF-A0A3D3LQG6-F1
#
_cell.length_a   1.000
_cell.length_b   1.000
_cell.length_c   1.000
_cell.angle_alpha   90.00
_cell.angle_beta   90.00
_cell.angle_gamma   90.00
#
_symmetry.space_group_name_H-M   'P 1'
#
loop_
_entity.id
_entity.type
_entity.pdbx_description
1 polymer ?
#
loop_
_entity_poly.entity_id
_entity_poly.type
_entity_poly.pdbx_seq_one_letter_code
_entity_poly.pdbx_strand_id
1 'polypeptide(L)'
;MKNINLNTEYLKEFISENEISEISEKIISADESLKNKSGNGNDFLGWMVLPDEISDNSINELREVADDLRIKSEVIVVIGIG
;
A
#
# COMPACT_ATOMS: atom_id res chain seq x y z
N MET A 1 -2.40 11.97 12.69
CA MET A 1 -1.21 11.51 13.46
C MET A 1 -0.33 10.72 12.52
N LYS A 2 1.01 10.90 12.56
CA LYS A 2 1.93 10.06 11.77
C LYS A 2 2.24 8.79 12.57
N ASN A 3 1.83 7.62 12.06
CA ASN A 3 2.11 6.31 12.68
C ASN A 3 3.47 5.73 12.25
N ILE A 4 4.10 6.33 11.23
CA ILE A 4 5.40 5.93 10.68
C ILE A 4 6.26 7.18 10.54
N ASN A 5 7.55 7.05 10.85
CA ASN A 5 8.56 8.11 10.71
C ASN A 5 9.66 7.67 9.74
N LEU A 6 9.96 8.53 8.75
CA LEU A 6 11.12 8.36 7.88
C LEU A 6 12.26 9.24 8.42
N ASN A 7 13.32 8.61 8.91
CA ASN A 7 14.54 9.31 9.33
C ASN A 7 15.57 9.31 8.21
N THR A 8 15.94 10.49 7.71
CA THR A 8 16.94 10.69 6.65
C THR A 8 18.26 11.30 7.15
N GLU A 9 18.46 11.38 8.46
CA GLU A 9 19.63 12.03 9.08
C GLU A 9 20.97 11.52 8.55
N TYR A 10 21.09 10.21 8.35
CA TYR A 10 22.31 9.55 7.90
C TYR A 10 22.56 9.64 6.38
N LEU A 11 21.67 10.31 5.64
CA LEU A 11 21.82 10.50 4.19
C LEU A 11 22.55 11.80 3.83
N LYS A 12 22.78 12.70 4.80
CA LYS A 12 23.31 14.05 4.57
C LYS A 12 24.71 14.09 3.93
N GLU A 13 25.50 13.04 4.09
CA GLU A 13 26.82 12.92 3.46
C GLU A 13 26.76 12.48 1.99
N PHE A 14 25.61 11.94 1.56
CA PHE A 14 25.42 11.34 0.24
C PHE A 14 24.40 12.08 -0.63
N ILE A 15 23.45 12.77 0.01
CA ILE A 15 22.35 13.49 -0.65
C ILE A 15 22.32 14.89 -0.06
N SER A 16 22.54 15.89 -0.91
CA SER A 16 22.40 17.29 -0.51
C SER A 16 20.94 17.68 -0.33
N GLU A 17 20.68 18.70 0.48
CA GLU A 17 19.32 19.18 0.74
C GLU A 17 18.58 19.65 -0.53
N ASN A 18 19.33 20.09 -1.54
CA ASN A 18 18.77 20.59 -2.80
C ASN A 18 18.41 19.47 -3.78
N GLU A 19 19.07 18.32 -3.75
CA GLU A 19 18.79 17.21 -4.68
C GLU A 19 17.35 16.72 -4.59
N ILE A 20 16.76 16.69 -3.38
CA ILE A 20 15.35 16.32 -3.19
C ILE A 20 14.44 17.40 -3.81
N SER A 21 14.79 18.67 -3.65
CA SER A 21 14.03 19.79 -4.21
C SER A 21 14.07 19.79 -5.74
N GLU A 22 15.20 19.41 -6.33
CA GLU A 22 15.41 19.33 -7.79
C GLU A 22 14.54 18.26 -8.46
N ILE A 23 14.15 17.20 -7.74
CA ILE A 23 13.24 16.17 -8.27
C ILE A 23 11.76 16.42 -7.94
N SER A 24 11.42 17.56 -7.33
CA SER A 24 10.06 17.87 -6.88
C SER A 24 9.02 17.79 -8.00
N GLU A 25 9.31 18.32 -9.19
CA GLU A 25 8.40 18.24 -10.35
C GLU A 25 8.13 16.80 -10.77
N LYS A 26 9.15 15.93 -10.71
CA LYS A 26 8.99 14.50 -11.02
C LYS A 26 8.14 13.79 -9.97
N ILE A 27 8.29 14.14 -8.70
CA ILE A 27 7.47 13.60 -7.60
C ILE A 27 6.01 14.00 -7.81
N ILE A 28 5.73 15.27 -8.09
CA ILE A 28 4.38 15.78 -8.34
C ILE A 28 3.76 15.07 -9.54
N SER A 29 4.49 14.99 -10.65
CA SER A 29 4.00 14.32 -11.86
C SER A 29 3.70 12.83 -11.62
N ALA A 30 4.53 12.13 -10.83
CA ALA A 30 4.28 10.73 -10.47
C ALA A 30 3.04 10.55 -9.59
N ASP A 31 2.85 11.42 -8.59
CA ASP A 31 1.68 11.42 -7.72
C ASP A 31 0.39 11.71 -8.50
N GLU A 32 0.40 12.72 -9.39
CA GLU A 32 -0.71 13.01 -10.29
C GLU A 32 -1.02 11.84 -11.23
N SER A 33 0.02 11.17 -11.75
CA SER A 33 -0.16 10.01 -12.64
C SER A 33 -0.86 8.85 -11.94
N LEU A 34 -0.53 8.62 -10.66
CA LEU A 34 -1.21 7.62 -9.83
C LEU A 34 -2.66 8.02 -9.58
N LYS A 35 -2.89 9.22 -9.04
CA LYS A 35 -4.23 9.72 -8.68
C LYS A 35 -5.18 9.78 -9.88
N ASN A 36 -4.67 10.22 -11.03
CA ASN A 36 -5.44 10.33 -12.27
C ASN A 36 -5.45 9.04 -13.09
N LYS A 37 -4.79 7.97 -12.63
CA LYS A 37 -4.69 6.68 -13.32
C LYS A 37 -4.25 6.84 -14.79
N SER A 38 -3.28 7.71 -15.06
CA SER A 38 -2.84 8.05 -16.43
C SER A 38 -1.52 7.37 -16.84
N GLY A 39 -0.82 6.76 -15.89
CA GLY A 39 0.43 6.04 -16.14
C GLY A 39 0.22 4.63 -16.72
N ASN A 40 1.32 4.01 -17.16
CA ASN A 40 1.30 2.61 -17.59
C ASN A 40 0.91 1.68 -16.43
N GLY A 41 0.05 0.68 -16.70
CA GLY A 41 -0.43 -0.25 -15.68
C GLY A 41 -1.50 0.33 -14.74
N ASN A 42 -2.15 1.44 -15.15
CA ASN A 42 -3.23 2.11 -14.42
C ASN A 42 -4.43 1.21 -14.07
N ASP A 43 -4.64 0.11 -14.80
CA ASP A 43 -5.64 -0.92 -14.51
C ASP A 43 -5.40 -1.63 -13.15
N PHE A 44 -4.17 -1.59 -12.62
CA PHE A 44 -3.76 -2.33 -11.41
C PHE A 44 -3.62 -1.44 -10.16
N LEU A 45 -4.31 -0.30 -10.11
CA LEU A 45 -4.23 0.67 -9.00
C LEU A 45 -5.28 0.47 -7.90
N GLY A 46 -5.95 -0.68 -7.84
CA GLY A 46 -6.98 -0.97 -6.82
C GLY A 46 -6.47 -0.88 -5.38
N TRP A 47 -5.18 -1.16 -5.15
CA TRP A 47 -4.55 -1.07 -3.84
C TRP A 47 -4.53 0.33 -3.24
N MET A 48 -4.64 1.39 -4.05
CA MET A 48 -4.60 2.77 -3.56
C MET A 48 -5.85 3.14 -2.76
N VAL A 49 -6.98 2.56 -3.11
CA VAL A 49 -8.30 2.87 -2.53
C VAL A 49 -8.84 1.73 -1.68
N LEU A 50 -8.24 0.54 -1.75
CA LEU A 50 -8.67 -0.64 -1.01
C LEU A 50 -8.91 -0.40 0.49
N PRO A 51 -8.05 0.33 1.25
CA PRO A 51 -8.32 0.58 2.66
C PRO A 51 -9.57 1.40 2.93
N ASP A 52 -9.94 2.31 2.01
CA ASP A 52 -11.10 3.20 2.16
C ASP A 52 -12.38 2.58 1.57
N GLU A 53 -12.24 1.73 0.54
CA GLU A 53 -13.36 1.13 -0.19
C GLU A 53 -13.78 -0.26 0.33
N ILE A 54 -12.92 -0.94 1.10
CA ILE A 54 -13.27 -2.24 1.65
C ILE A 54 -14.42 -2.12 2.64
N SER A 55 -15.54 -2.79 2.33
CA SER A 55 -16.74 -2.68 3.16
C SER A 55 -16.64 -3.50 4.44
N ASP A 56 -17.29 -3.03 5.50
CA ASP A 56 -17.44 -3.80 6.75
C ASP A 56 -18.09 -5.16 6.51
N ASN A 57 -19.02 -5.26 5.55
CA ASN A 57 -19.65 -6.52 5.19
C ASN A 57 -18.63 -7.53 4.65
N SER A 58 -17.76 -7.11 3.72
CA SER A 58 -16.69 -7.95 3.17
C SER A 58 -15.71 -8.41 4.25
N ILE A 59 -15.38 -7.54 5.20
CA ILE A 59 -14.53 -7.90 6.34
C ILE A 59 -15.24 -8.90 7.27
N ASN A 60 -16.54 -8.73 7.51
CA ASN A 60 -17.32 -9.63 8.35
C ASN A 60 -17.45 -11.02 7.71
N GLU A 61 -17.73 -11.10 6.41
CA GLU A 61 -17.73 -12.37 5.67
C GLU A 61 -16.37 -13.09 5.75
N LEU A 62 -15.26 -12.36 5.59
CA LEU A 62 -13.91 -12.92 5.78
C LEU A 62 -13.70 -13.48 7.19
N ARG A 63 -14.20 -12.78 8.21
CA ARG A 63 -14.11 -13.22 9.61
C ARG A 63 -14.93 -14.48 9.86
N GLU A 64 -16.17 -14.54 9.35
CA GLU A 64 -17.04 -15.71 9.48
C GLU A 64 -16.42 -16.96 8.86
N VAL A 65 -15.85 -16.84 7.65
CA VAL A 65 -15.13 -17.94 7.00
C VAL A 65 -13.91 -18.36 7.83
N ALA A 66 -13.15 -17.39 8.36
CA ALA A 66 -12.01 -17.70 9.20
C ALA A 66 -12.41 -18.41 10.51
N ASP A 67 -13.53 -18.04 11.12
CA ASP A 67 -14.08 -18.71 12.31
C ASP A 67 -14.54 -20.13 12.00
N ASP A 68 -15.23 -20.34 10.89
CA ASP A 68 -15.66 -21.67 10.45
C ASP A 68 -14.46 -22.60 10.23
N LEU A 69 -13.41 -22.10 9.57
CA LEU A 69 -12.18 -22.84 9.35
C LEU A 69 -11.46 -23.21 10.65
N ARG A 70 -11.41 -22.28 11.62
CA ARG A 70 -10.81 -22.50 12.95
C ARG A 70 -11.53 -23.61 13.74
N ILE A 71 -12.87 -23.67 13.65
CA ILE A 71 -13.66 -24.70 14.34
C ILE A 71 -13.41 -26.08 13.73
N LYS A 72 -13.26 -26.14 12.40
CA LYS A 72 -13.21 -27.40 11.65
C LYS A 72 -11.80 -27.96 11.45
N SER A 73 -10.77 -27.15 11.66
CA SER A 73 -9.40 -27.50 11.26
C SER A 73 -8.40 -27.19 12.36
N GLU A 74 -7.55 -28.16 12.69
CA GLU A 74 -6.37 -27.95 13.55
C GLU A 74 -5.26 -27.19 12.81
N VAL A 75 -5.14 -27.43 11.50
CA VAL A 75 -4.11 -26.84 10.64
C VAL A 75 -4.75 -26.31 9.36
N ILE A 76 -4.35 -25.11 8.95
CA ILE A 76 -4.66 -24.53 7.64
C ILE A 76 -3.38 -24.41 6.83
N VAL A 77 -3.37 -24.98 5.63
CA VAL A 77 -2.23 -24.89 4.70
C VAL A 77 -2.58 -23.88 3.61
N VAL A 78 -1.83 -22.78 3.56
CA VAL A 78 -1.94 -21.79 2.48
C VAL A 78 -1.01 -22.21 1.34
N ILE A 79 -1.57 -22.52 0.18
CA ILE A 79 -0.80 -22.85 -1.03
C ILE A 79 -0.83 -21.65 -1.95
N GLY A 80 0.32 -20.99 -2.09
CA GLY A 80 0.48 -19.83 -2.96
C GLY A 80 1.94 -19.62 -3.32
N ILE A 81 2.16 -19.07 -4.50
CA ILE A 81 3.42 -18.45 -4.92
C ILE A 81 3.06 -17.02 -5.35
N GLY A 82 4.03 -16.11 -5.23
CA GLY A 82 3.85 -14.65 -5.38
C GLY A 82 2.89 -14.19 -6.46
#